data_AF-A0A3A1XHY5-F1
#
_entry.id   AF-A0A3A1XHY5-F1
#
_cell.length_a   1.000
_cell.length_b   1.000
_cell.length_c   1.000
_cell.angle_alpha   90.00
_cell.angle_beta   90.00
_cell.angle_gamma   90.00
#
_symmetry.space_group_name_H-M   'P 1'
#
loop_
_entity.id
_entity.type
_entity.pdbx_description
1 polymer ?
#
loop_
_entity_poly.entity_id
_entity_poly.type
_entity_poly.pdbx_seq_one_letter_code
_entity_poly.pdbx_strand_id
1 'polypeptide(L)'
;PIARRIVEVRATEPIATSGQLVSLVDSVIPKAHRATGNPAKRVFQALRIEVNGELDKLSRTLPKIALHLREHGRLVVESYHSLEDTAVKRFMNQGLTVDVPANMPVIPEDAQPFFKSLTRGAMKASKEEIEHNTRSSSVRLRAVELCRPIPNRWLNRLKDEAYGLEPRKGGR
;
A
#
# COMPACT_ATOMS: atom_id res chain seq x y z
N PRO A 1 -13.32 7.79 -20.36
CA PRO A 1 -13.44 7.20 -21.73
C PRO A 1 -13.38 5.66 -21.73
N ILE A 2 -12.38 5.03 -21.10
CA ILE A 2 -12.25 3.55 -21.07
C ILE A 2 -13.45 2.89 -20.39
N ALA A 3 -13.81 3.33 -19.17
CA ALA A 3 -14.95 2.77 -18.44
C ALA A 3 -16.27 2.86 -19.23
N ARG A 4 -16.52 4.01 -19.86
CA ARG A 4 -17.68 4.22 -20.74
C ARG A 4 -17.70 3.22 -21.90
N ARG A 5 -16.56 3.04 -22.58
CA ARG A 5 -16.46 2.07 -23.68
C ARG A 5 -16.67 0.63 -23.22
N ILE A 6 -16.17 0.26 -22.04
CA ILE A 6 -16.41 -1.06 -21.44
C ILE A 6 -17.91 -1.29 -21.23
N VAL A 7 -18.63 -0.31 -20.68
CA VAL A 7 -20.08 -0.42 -20.47
C VAL A 7 -20.84 -0.54 -21.80
N GLU A 8 -20.50 0.30 -22.79
CA GLU A 8 -21.12 0.26 -24.12
C GLU A 8 -20.95 -1.09 -24.81
N VAL A 9 -19.73 -1.65 -24.83
CA VAL A 9 -19.46 -2.95 -25.46
C VAL A 9 -20.17 -4.09 -24.71
N ARG A 10 -20.17 -4.05 -23.37
CA ARG A 10 -20.84 -5.06 -22.55
C ARG A 10 -22.37 -5.07 -22.71
N ALA A 11 -22.96 -3.99 -23.20
CA ALA A 11 -24.39 -3.94 -23.50
C ALA A 11 -24.77 -4.81 -24.71
N THR A 12 -23.83 -5.10 -25.61
CA THR A 12 -24.04 -5.92 -26.80
C THR A 12 -23.43 -7.32 -26.68
N GLU A 13 -22.23 -7.43 -26.12
CA GLU A 13 -21.51 -8.71 -25.99
C GLU A 13 -20.64 -8.75 -24.72
N PRO A 14 -20.57 -9.89 -24.00
CA PRO A 14 -19.64 -10.06 -22.89
C PRO A 14 -18.17 -9.91 -23.29
N ILE A 15 -17.38 -9.21 -22.46
CA ILE A 15 -15.92 -9.22 -22.56
C ILE A 15 -15.42 -10.44 -21.78
N ALA A 16 -15.07 -11.51 -22.48
CA ALA A 16 -14.74 -12.82 -21.91
C ALA A 16 -13.23 -13.09 -21.83
N THR A 17 -12.41 -12.40 -22.62
CA THR A 17 -10.96 -12.64 -22.68
C THR A 17 -10.14 -11.38 -22.41
N SER A 18 -8.91 -11.59 -21.92
CA SER A 18 -7.95 -10.50 -21.72
C SER A 18 -7.62 -9.80 -23.05
N GLY A 19 -7.53 -10.55 -24.15
CA GLY A 19 -7.30 -10.00 -25.49
C GLY A 19 -8.37 -8.99 -25.91
N GLN A 20 -9.65 -9.32 -25.70
CA GLN A 20 -10.76 -8.40 -25.98
C GLN A 20 -10.66 -7.11 -25.17
N LEU A 21 -10.31 -7.21 -23.88
CA LEU A 21 -10.12 -6.02 -23.04
C LEU A 21 -8.93 -5.16 -23.49
N VAL A 22 -7.81 -5.79 -23.88
CA VAL A 22 -6.66 -5.07 -24.44
C VAL A 22 -7.06 -4.30 -25.69
N SER A 23 -7.69 -4.97 -26.67
CA SER A 23 -8.14 -4.35 -27.91
C SER A 23 -9.12 -3.19 -27.67
N LEU A 24 -10.03 -3.35 -26.70
CA LEU A 24 -10.95 -2.28 -26.31
C LEU A 24 -10.18 -1.07 -25.76
N VAL A 25 -9.26 -1.27 -24.82
CA VAL A 25 -8.47 -0.18 -24.25
C VAL A 25 -7.61 0.51 -25.33
N ASP A 26 -7.02 -0.26 -26.23
CA ASP A 26 -6.24 0.24 -27.36
C ASP A 26 -7.07 1.11 -28.31
N SER A 27 -8.34 0.77 -28.54
CA SER A 27 -9.26 1.55 -29.37
C SER A 27 -9.62 2.91 -28.78
N VAL A 28 -9.51 3.05 -27.45
CA VAL A 28 -9.92 4.25 -26.71
C VAL A 28 -8.75 5.23 -26.51
N ILE A 29 -7.52 4.72 -26.35
CA ILE A 29 -6.34 5.56 -26.09
C ILE A 29 -5.66 5.94 -27.42
N PRO A 30 -5.68 7.23 -27.81
CA PRO A 30 -5.01 7.69 -29.02
C PRO A 30 -3.52 7.35 -28.98
N LYS A 31 -2.93 6.97 -30.12
CA LYS A 31 -1.51 6.59 -30.22
C LYS A 31 -0.57 7.65 -29.64
N ALA A 32 -0.87 8.94 -29.83
CA ALA A 32 -0.10 10.06 -29.32
C ALA A 32 -0.05 10.17 -27.77
N HIS A 33 -1.00 9.53 -27.06
CA HIS A 33 -1.09 9.56 -25.59
C HIS A 33 -0.72 8.22 -24.95
N ARG A 34 -0.17 7.28 -25.71
CA ARG A 34 0.26 5.99 -25.17
C ARG A 34 1.59 6.16 -24.43
N ALA A 35 1.59 5.77 -23.16
CA ALA A 35 2.84 5.53 -22.44
C ALA A 35 3.61 4.37 -23.08
N THR A 36 4.92 4.31 -22.86
CA THR A 36 5.75 3.20 -23.33
C THR A 36 5.23 1.87 -22.76
N GLY A 37 4.93 0.90 -23.65
CA GLY A 37 4.38 -0.40 -23.29
C GLY A 37 2.87 -0.55 -23.54
N ASN A 38 2.27 -1.62 -23.00
CA ASN A 38 0.86 -1.92 -23.22
C ASN A 38 -0.05 -0.94 -22.43
N PRO A 39 -0.93 -0.17 -23.11
CA PRO A 39 -1.78 0.83 -22.45
C PRO A 39 -2.83 0.22 -21.50
N ALA A 40 -3.19 -1.06 -21.69
CA ALA A 40 -4.10 -1.79 -20.81
C ALA A 40 -3.47 -2.17 -19.46
N LYS A 41 -2.15 -2.07 -19.29
CA LYS A 41 -1.45 -2.48 -18.05
C LYS A 41 -2.05 -1.87 -16.78
N ARG A 42 -2.40 -0.57 -16.82
CA ARG A 42 -3.03 0.13 -15.69
C ARG A 42 -4.47 -0.35 -15.42
N VAL A 43 -5.20 -0.73 -16.47
CA VAL A 43 -6.57 -1.27 -16.35
C VAL A 43 -6.53 -2.65 -15.71
N PHE A 44 -5.65 -3.54 -16.17
CA PHE A 44 -5.45 -4.85 -15.55
C PHE A 44 -4.98 -4.74 -14.09
N GLN A 45 -4.08 -3.80 -13.79
CA GLN A 45 -3.67 -3.53 -12.42
C GLN A 45 -4.86 -3.10 -11.55
N ALA A 46 -5.69 -2.16 -12.01
CA ALA A 46 -6.85 -1.70 -11.27
C ALA A 46 -7.86 -2.83 -11.01
N LEU A 47 -8.16 -3.64 -12.03
CA LEU A 47 -9.04 -4.80 -11.89
C LEU A 47 -8.47 -5.82 -10.90
N ARG A 48 -7.17 -6.10 -10.96
CA ARG A 48 -6.51 -7.04 -10.03
C ARG A 48 -6.61 -6.55 -8.59
N ILE A 49 -6.34 -5.26 -8.35
CA ILE A 49 -6.44 -4.64 -7.02
C ILE A 49 -7.86 -4.77 -6.48
N GLU A 50 -8.86 -4.41 -7.30
CA GLU A 50 -10.27 -4.43 -6.93
C GLU A 50 -10.78 -5.85 -6.65
N VAL A 51 -10.61 -6.76 -7.62
CA VAL A 51 -11.12 -8.14 -7.53
C VAL A 51 -10.52 -8.90 -6.36
N ASN A 52 -9.23 -8.69 -6.08
CA ASN A 52 -8.57 -9.38 -4.98
C ASN A 52 -8.64 -8.61 -3.66
N GLY A 53 -9.20 -7.39 -3.62
CA GLY A 53 -9.20 -6.52 -2.44
C GLY A 53 -7.79 -6.30 -1.88
N GLU A 54 -6.78 -6.14 -2.75
CA GLU A 54 -5.36 -6.20 -2.35
C GLU A 54 -5.01 -5.12 -1.31
N LEU A 55 -5.46 -3.88 -1.55
CA LEU A 55 -5.18 -2.75 -0.66
C LEU A 55 -5.92 -2.84 0.66
N ASP A 56 -7.16 -3.31 0.66
CA ASP A 56 -7.95 -3.51 1.88
C ASP A 56 -7.30 -4.58 2.76
N LYS A 57 -6.91 -5.70 2.17
CA LYS A 57 -6.17 -6.77 2.87
C LYS A 57 -4.86 -6.23 3.45
N LEU A 58 -4.08 -5.49 2.68
CA LEU A 58 -2.84 -4.88 3.16
C LEU A 58 -3.09 -3.93 4.33
N SER A 59 -4.09 -3.04 4.22
CA SER A 59 -4.42 -2.05 5.24
C SER A 59 -4.80 -2.67 6.59
N ARG A 60 -5.46 -3.83 6.59
CA ARG A 60 -5.82 -4.57 7.82
C ARG A 60 -4.71 -5.48 8.32
N THR A 61 -3.81 -5.92 7.44
CA THR A 61 -2.73 -6.85 7.78
C THR A 61 -1.57 -6.14 8.48
N LEU A 62 -1.21 -4.93 8.04
CA LEU A 62 -0.10 -4.18 8.63
C LEU A 62 -0.30 -3.91 10.15
N PRO A 63 -1.47 -3.42 10.62
CA PRO A 63 -1.74 -3.28 12.05
C PRO A 63 -1.70 -4.61 12.80
N LYS A 64 -2.22 -5.69 12.21
CA LYS A 64 -2.16 -7.04 12.82
C LYS A 64 -0.72 -7.47 13.06
N ILE A 65 0.16 -7.28 12.08
CA ILE A 65 1.57 -7.63 12.24
C ILE A 65 2.18 -6.80 13.37
N ALA A 66 1.98 -5.48 13.38
CA ALA A 66 2.51 -4.61 14.42
C ALA A 66 2.05 -5.00 15.83
N LEU A 67 0.79 -5.40 16.00
CA LEU A 67 0.25 -5.88 17.28
C LEU A 67 0.91 -7.18 17.78
N HIS A 68 1.55 -7.96 16.90
CA HIS A 68 2.23 -9.22 17.23
C HIS A 68 3.76 -9.10 17.23
N LEU A 69 4.31 -7.92 16.93
CA LEU A 69 5.74 -7.68 17.05
C LEU A 69 6.14 -7.63 18.53
N ARG A 70 7.19 -8.39 18.87
CA ARG A 70 7.93 -8.19 20.12
C ARG A 70 8.89 -7.01 19.95
N GLU A 71 9.39 -6.48 21.05
CA GLU A 71 10.49 -5.51 21.03
C GLU A 71 11.67 -6.08 20.24
N HIS A 72 12.30 -5.23 19.44
CA HIS A 72 13.30 -5.56 18.40
C HIS A 72 12.79 -6.44 17.25
N GLY A 73 11.50 -6.79 17.23
CA GLY A 73 10.84 -7.43 16.10
C GLY A 73 10.79 -6.51 14.88
N ARG A 74 10.87 -7.09 13.68
CA ARG A 74 10.99 -6.36 12.42
C ARG A 74 9.80 -6.61 11.51
N LEU A 75 9.28 -5.54 10.92
CA LEU A 75 8.32 -5.59 9.82
C LEU A 75 9.05 -5.19 8.54
N VAL A 76 9.12 -6.13 7.60
CA VAL A 76 9.70 -5.92 6.26
C VAL A 76 8.58 -6.13 5.24
N VAL A 77 8.42 -5.18 4.32
CA VAL A 77 7.38 -5.24 3.28
C VAL A 77 7.99 -4.92 1.93
N GLU A 78 7.70 -5.76 0.95
CA GLU A 78 7.98 -5.53 -0.46
C GLU A 78 6.69 -5.13 -1.18
N SER A 79 6.69 -3.98 -1.82
CA SER A 79 5.57 -3.48 -2.64
C SER A 79 5.96 -3.48 -4.11
N TYR A 80 5.07 -3.94 -4.99
CA TYR A 80 5.32 -4.02 -6.44
C TYR A 80 4.64 -2.88 -7.21
N HIS A 81 3.82 -2.08 -6.54
CA HIS A 81 3.29 -0.86 -7.12
C HIS A 81 3.15 0.30 -6.14
N SER A 82 2.96 1.50 -6.69
CA SER A 82 2.95 2.76 -5.94
C SER A 82 1.85 2.84 -4.88
N LEU A 83 0.67 2.27 -5.13
CA LEU A 83 -0.43 2.27 -4.16
C LEU A 83 -0.09 1.43 -2.91
N GLU A 84 0.48 0.23 -3.06
CA GLU A 84 1.00 -0.58 -1.96
C GLU A 84 2.10 0.16 -1.21
N ASP A 85 3.13 0.66 -1.92
CA ASP A 85 4.26 1.38 -1.28
C ASP A 85 3.77 2.60 -0.48
N THR A 86 2.75 3.30 -0.99
CA THR A 86 2.15 4.44 -0.31
C THR A 86 1.41 4.00 0.96
N ALA A 87 0.64 2.91 0.92
CA ALA A 87 -0.05 2.38 2.08
C ALA A 87 0.96 1.93 3.16
N VAL A 88 2.01 1.19 2.78
CA VAL A 88 3.08 0.75 3.67
C VAL A 88 3.82 1.94 4.27
N LYS A 89 4.22 2.92 3.45
CA LYS A 89 4.89 4.14 3.90
C LYS A 89 4.03 4.89 4.92
N ARG A 90 2.73 5.08 4.62
CA ARG A 90 1.81 5.78 5.53
C ARG A 90 1.70 5.07 6.86
N PHE A 91 1.52 3.74 6.83
CA PHE A 91 1.44 2.93 8.03
C PHE A 91 2.73 3.00 8.86
N MET A 92 3.90 2.75 8.26
CA MET A 92 5.18 2.80 8.99
C MET A 92 5.45 4.20 9.56
N ASN A 93 5.11 5.26 8.83
CA ASN A 93 5.29 6.64 9.30
C ASN A 93 4.53 6.94 10.60
N GLN A 94 3.40 6.30 10.85
CA GLN A 94 2.62 6.47 12.08
C GLN A 94 3.47 6.18 13.34
N GLY A 95 4.40 5.22 13.27
CA GLY A 95 5.29 4.89 14.39
C GLY A 95 6.70 5.46 14.28
N LEU A 96 7.05 6.13 13.17
CA LEU A 96 8.38 6.72 12.95
C LEU A 96 8.46 8.19 13.36
N THR A 97 7.32 8.87 13.50
CA THR A 97 7.25 10.30 13.81
C THR A 97 6.68 10.56 15.18
N VAL A 98 7.08 11.66 15.81
CA VAL A 98 6.43 12.15 17.02
C VAL A 98 5.01 12.58 16.67
N ASP A 99 4.05 12.14 17.47
CA ASP A 99 2.62 12.40 17.28
C ASP A 99 2.15 13.50 18.25
N VAL A 100 2.68 14.73 18.04
CA VAL A 100 2.30 15.98 18.76
C VAL A 100 2.41 17.21 17.85
N PRO A 101 1.75 18.34 18.18
CA PRO A 101 1.94 19.61 17.49
C PRO A 101 3.38 20.11 17.55
N ALA A 102 3.87 20.75 16.49
CA ALA A 102 5.25 21.20 16.35
C ALA A 102 5.74 22.16 17.45
N ASN A 103 4.83 22.87 18.12
CA ASN A 103 5.15 23.87 19.14
C ASN A 103 4.86 23.39 20.58
N MET A 104 4.72 22.09 20.80
CA MET A 104 4.49 21.56 22.14
C MET A 104 5.79 21.65 22.96
N PRO A 105 5.79 22.29 24.16
CA PRO A 105 7.01 22.55 24.91
C PRO A 105 7.67 21.28 25.48
N VAL A 106 6.87 20.24 25.74
CA VAL A 106 7.35 18.93 26.20
C VAL A 106 6.61 17.85 25.43
N ILE A 107 7.36 16.96 24.79
CA ILE A 107 6.79 15.81 24.09
C ILE A 107 6.50 14.72 25.13
N PRO A 108 5.24 14.31 25.31
CA PRO A 108 4.91 13.19 26.18
C PRO A 108 5.63 11.91 25.77
N GLU A 109 6.02 11.09 26.74
CA GLU A 109 6.74 9.84 26.46
C GLU A 109 5.93 8.90 25.56
N ASP A 110 4.60 8.86 25.72
CA ASP A 110 3.68 8.05 24.91
C ASP A 110 3.52 8.55 23.45
N ALA A 111 4.04 9.74 23.13
CA ALA A 111 4.03 10.32 21.79
C ALA A 111 5.34 10.15 21.02
N GLN A 112 6.36 9.58 21.65
CA GLN A 112 7.62 9.26 21.00
C GLN A 112 7.45 8.14 19.96
N PRO A 113 8.26 8.13 18.89
CA PRO A 113 8.28 7.04 17.91
C PRO A 113 8.48 5.68 18.56
N PHE A 114 7.71 4.68 18.13
CA PHE A 114 7.86 3.28 18.55
C PHE A 114 8.49 2.39 17.47
N PHE A 115 8.62 2.90 16.25
CA PHE A 115 9.40 2.29 15.19
C PHE A 115 10.73 3.01 14.97
N LYS A 116 11.72 2.23 14.53
CA LYS A 116 12.98 2.72 13.96
C LYS A 116 13.08 2.26 12.51
N SER A 117 13.37 3.17 11.59
CA SER A 117 13.56 2.81 10.18
C SER A 117 14.86 2.02 10.00
N LEU A 118 14.77 0.89 9.30
CA LEU A 118 15.93 0.09 8.92
C LEU A 118 16.39 0.39 7.49
N THR A 119 15.58 1.11 6.71
CA THR A 119 15.91 1.52 5.34
C THR A 119 15.95 3.04 5.21
N ARG A 120 16.76 3.54 4.26
CA ARG A 120 16.74 4.96 3.85
C ARG A 120 15.74 5.12 2.71
N GLY A 121 14.47 5.32 3.06
CA GLY A 121 13.37 5.31 2.09
C GLY A 121 13.07 3.90 1.58
N ALA A 122 12.52 3.80 0.37
CA ALA A 122 12.29 2.51 -0.26
C ALA A 122 13.56 2.02 -0.96
N MET A 123 14.05 0.84 -0.58
CA MET A 123 15.12 0.17 -1.29
C MET A 123 14.57 -0.43 -2.58
N LYS A 124 15.38 -0.43 -3.64
CA LYS A 124 15.07 -1.03 -4.93
C LYS A 124 15.98 -2.24 -5.15
N ALA A 125 15.54 -3.16 -6.01
CA ALA A 125 16.39 -4.23 -6.49
C ALA A 125 17.66 -3.68 -7.17
N SER A 126 18.76 -4.41 -7.06
CA SER A 126 20.00 -4.08 -7.76
C SER A 126 19.85 -4.31 -9.27
N LYS A 127 20.81 -3.84 -10.07
CA LYS A 127 20.78 -4.08 -11.52
C LYS A 127 20.88 -5.57 -11.84
N GLU A 128 21.76 -6.27 -11.13
CA GLU A 128 22.00 -7.70 -11.25
C GLU A 128 20.72 -8.48 -10.94
N GLU A 129 20.01 -8.16 -9.86
CA GLU A 129 18.73 -8.79 -9.51
C GLU A 129 17.65 -8.54 -10.58
N ILE A 130 17.61 -7.35 -11.18
CA ILE A 130 16.64 -7.03 -12.23
C ILE A 130 16.93 -7.79 -13.53
N GLU A 131 18.21 -8.00 -13.85
CA GLU A 131 18.64 -8.79 -15.00
C GLU A 131 18.26 -10.27 -14.84
N HIS A 132 18.42 -10.83 -13.63
CA HIS A 132 18.03 -12.22 -13.34
C HIS A 132 16.51 -12.38 -13.17
N ASN A 133 15.84 -11.37 -12.61
CA ASN A 133 14.41 -11.37 -12.33
C ASN A 133 13.79 -10.00 -12.67
N THR A 134 13.30 -9.87 -13.90
CA THR A 134 12.69 -8.62 -14.37
C THR A 134 11.49 -8.16 -13.53
N ARG A 135 10.81 -9.08 -12.81
CA ARG A 135 9.69 -8.72 -11.91
C ARG A 135 10.16 -7.88 -10.71
N SER A 136 11.43 -8.03 -10.29
CA SER A 136 12.05 -7.28 -9.19
C SER A 136 12.26 -5.80 -9.53
N SER A 137 12.20 -5.39 -10.81
CA SER A 137 12.37 -4.00 -11.24
C SER A 137 11.40 -3.00 -10.59
N SER A 138 10.24 -3.49 -10.18
CA SER A 138 9.17 -2.68 -9.57
C SER A 138 9.19 -2.70 -8.04
N VAL A 139 10.00 -3.56 -7.42
CA VAL A 139 10.03 -3.75 -5.96
C VAL A 139 10.45 -2.47 -5.25
N ARG A 140 9.70 -2.18 -4.19
CA ARG A 140 10.02 -1.19 -3.16
C ARG A 140 9.99 -1.89 -1.81
N LEU A 141 11.16 -2.08 -1.22
CA LEU A 141 11.31 -2.69 0.10
C LEU A 141 11.41 -1.59 1.16
N ARG A 142 10.58 -1.70 2.20
CA ARG A 142 10.65 -0.87 3.42
C ARG A 142 10.73 -1.78 4.63
N ALA A 143 11.52 -1.37 5.61
CA ALA A 143 11.64 -2.11 6.86
C ALA A 143 11.69 -1.19 8.09
N VAL A 144 11.00 -1.61 9.14
CA VAL A 144 11.04 -0.97 10.46
C VAL A 144 11.27 -2.02 11.55
N GLU A 145 11.89 -1.59 12.64
CA GLU A 145 12.04 -2.35 13.88
C GLU A 145 11.19 -1.71 14.97
N LEU A 146 10.50 -2.53 15.79
CA LEU A 146 9.83 -2.07 17.00
C LEU A 146 10.90 -1.78 18.07
N CYS A 147 11.23 -0.51 18.30
CA CYS A 147 12.33 -0.13 19.19
C CYS A 147 11.93 0.07 20.65
N ARG A 148 10.62 0.05 20.93
CA ARG A 148 10.02 0.14 22.28
C ARG A 148 8.58 -0.37 22.23
N PRO A 149 7.96 -0.69 23.38
CA PRO A 149 6.54 -1.08 23.42
C PRO A 149 5.63 -0.04 22.74
N ILE A 150 4.64 -0.54 21.99
CA ILE A 150 3.63 0.30 21.35
C ILE A 150 2.77 0.96 22.44
N PRO A 151 2.63 2.30 22.45
CA PRO A 151 1.81 2.99 23.46
C PRO A 151 0.35 2.55 23.43
N ASN A 152 -0.33 2.55 24.59
CA ASN A 152 -1.73 2.09 24.71
C ASN A 152 -2.70 2.79 23.75
N ARG A 153 -2.52 4.09 23.50
CA ARG A 153 -3.34 4.84 22.53
C ARG A 153 -3.25 4.29 21.11
N TRP A 154 -2.06 3.81 20.73
CA TRP A 154 -1.79 3.20 19.43
C TRP A 154 -2.30 1.76 19.38
N LEU A 155 -2.20 1.00 20.47
CA LEU A 155 -2.75 -0.36 20.53
C LEU A 155 -4.25 -0.39 20.23
N ASN A 156 -5.02 0.57 20.75
CA ASN A 156 -6.46 0.65 20.47
C ASN A 156 -6.72 0.98 19.00
N ARG A 157 -6.06 2.01 18.44
CA ARG A 157 -6.18 2.37 17.03
C ARG A 157 -5.80 1.21 16.10
N LEU A 158 -4.68 0.53 16.37
CA LEU A 158 -4.22 -0.60 15.57
C LEU A 158 -5.18 -1.80 15.64
N LYS A 159 -5.84 -2.03 16.78
CA LYS A 159 -6.89 -3.06 16.91
C LYS A 159 -8.12 -2.70 16.08
N ASP A 160 -8.55 -1.45 16.13
CA ASP A 160 -9.68 -0.95 15.34
C ASP A 160 -9.40 -1.10 13.84
N GLU A 161 -8.21 -0.68 13.39
CA GLU A 161 -7.77 -0.84 11.98
C GLU A 161 -7.60 -2.31 11.58
N ALA A 162 -7.08 -3.17 12.46
CA ALA A 162 -6.87 -4.59 12.21
C ALA A 162 -8.19 -5.37 12.02
N TYR A 163 -9.17 -5.10 12.88
CA TYR A 163 -10.37 -5.93 13.03
C TYR A 163 -11.65 -5.23 12.60
N GLY A 164 -11.58 -3.96 12.17
CA GLY A 164 -12.76 -3.18 11.80
C GLY A 164 -13.69 -2.92 12.99
N LEU A 165 -13.14 -2.89 14.21
CA LEU A 165 -13.88 -2.49 15.39
C LEU A 165 -14.02 -0.97 15.32
N GLU A 166 -15.24 -0.47 15.17
CA GLU A 166 -15.50 0.97 15.23
C GLU A 166 -14.86 1.54 16.50
N PRO A 167 -14.13 2.68 16.42
CA PRO A 167 -13.55 3.28 17.61
C PRO A 167 -14.68 3.55 18.60
N ARG A 168 -14.60 2.93 19.79
CA ARG A 168 -15.52 3.24 20.89
C ARG A 168 -15.41 4.74 21.11
N LYS A 169 -16.42 5.50 20.66
CA LYS A 169 -16.54 6.92 20.95
C LYS A 169 -16.40 7.07 22.45
N GLY A 170 -15.26 7.64 22.88
CA GLY A 170 -14.99 7.90 24.28
C GLY A 170 -16.15 8.72 24.84
N GLY A 171 -16.79 8.18 25.87
CA GLY A 171 -17.71 8.94 26.71
C GLY A 171 -16.97 10.14 27.28
N ARG A 172 -17.67 11.26 27.35
CA ARG A 172 -17.24 12.51 27.97
C ARG A 172 -16.76 12.29 29.40
#